data_AF-A0A423PV18-F1
#
_entry.id   AF-A0A423PV18-F1
#
_cell.length_a   1.000
_cell.length_b   1.000
_cell.length_c   1.000
_cell.angle_alpha   90.00
_cell.angle_beta   90.00
_cell.angle_gamma   90.00
#
_symmetry.space_group_name_H-M   'P 1'
#
loop_
_entity.id
_entity.type
_entity.pdbx_description
1 polymer ?
#
loop_
_entity_poly.entity_id
_entity_poly.type
_entity_poly.pdbx_seq_one_letter_code
_entity_poly.pdbx_strand_id
1 'polypeptide(L)'
;MTTTVTIRGFLLALALTGAASALAQEAPTDDEAQQIRERTAPLAAQGNASAQYNMGVLYDGGYGVERNYETAMEWYRRAAEQEYAKAEHNLGIMYQEGHGTEADPDRAAEWFRRAAEHGEPAAQNNLAVMYVRGQGVPRDLGQAAKWAARAAEAGNESARANLPHIADALPASRIEGDNVNIRSEPSRQARVLRQADGSDEVVLLARDGDWTQVLFRNDNAVGWVANFLLAEVAAPGGDAAQSTSEVSSDASQTPREDRATSAPASDRETSEPADDAAPEADEKRAGPQMHIGQDVVNVRRGPSTGADIAFKAERDENVTVLAEEADWRRVRFEDGRTGWVAGFLLAD
;
A
#
# COMPACT_ATOMS: atom_id res chain seq x y z
N MET A 1 -24.86 37.48 33.67
CA MET A 1 -23.90 36.50 34.22
C MET A 1 -23.98 35.27 33.32
N THR A 2 -23.03 35.17 32.41
CA THR A 2 -22.91 34.10 31.42
C THR A 2 -22.29 32.91 32.14
N THR A 3 -23.10 31.89 32.43
CA THR A 3 -22.61 30.67 33.08
C THR A 3 -21.89 29.83 32.04
N THR A 4 -20.58 30.01 31.94
CA THR A 4 -19.67 29.10 31.23
C THR A 4 -19.65 27.78 32.00
N VAL A 5 -20.57 26.88 31.66
CA VAL A 5 -20.48 25.47 32.07
C VAL A 5 -19.43 24.85 31.15
N THR A 6 -18.22 24.76 31.67
CA THR A 6 -17.12 23.98 31.08
C THR A 6 -17.59 22.53 30.96
N ILE A 7 -18.01 22.14 29.76
CA ILE A 7 -18.32 20.76 29.40
C ILE A 7 -17.01 19.98 29.47
N ARG A 8 -16.73 19.40 30.64
CA ARG A 8 -15.79 18.30 30.77
C ARG A 8 -16.34 17.14 29.95
N GLY A 9 -15.47 16.59 29.10
CA GLY A 9 -15.64 15.21 28.65
C GLY A 9 -16.32 15.03 27.30
N PHE A 10 -15.64 15.44 26.21
CA PHE A 10 -15.39 14.43 25.17
C PHE A 10 -14.88 13.19 25.90
N LEU A 11 -15.40 11.99 25.59
CA LEU A 11 -14.71 10.70 25.67
C LEU A 11 -15.73 9.54 25.86
N LEU A 12 -16.15 8.95 24.74
CA LEU A 12 -16.49 7.53 24.68
C LEU A 12 -15.84 6.98 23.40
N ALA A 13 -14.52 6.91 23.43
CA ALA A 13 -13.71 6.38 22.33
C ALA A 13 -12.56 5.54 22.88
N LEU A 14 -12.78 4.22 22.83
CA LEU A 14 -11.83 3.09 22.79
C LEU A 14 -10.89 2.84 23.98
N ALA A 15 -10.83 1.57 24.41
CA ALA A 15 -9.57 0.81 24.54
C ALA A 15 -9.80 -0.69 24.83
N LEU A 16 -9.71 -1.53 23.79
CA LEU A 16 -9.05 -2.83 23.89
C LEU A 16 -7.79 -2.75 23.02
N THR A 17 -6.73 -2.17 23.58
CA THR A 17 -5.36 -2.30 23.06
C THR A 17 -4.43 -2.51 24.24
N GLY A 18 -3.77 -3.67 24.26
CA GLY A 18 -2.71 -3.96 25.20
C GLY A 18 -1.43 -3.21 24.80
N ALA A 19 -1.15 -2.09 25.47
CA ALA A 19 0.17 -1.70 25.96
C ALA A 19 0.04 -0.35 26.69
N ALA A 20 0.60 -0.27 27.88
CA ALA A 20 0.44 0.82 28.83
C ALA A 20 0.83 2.21 28.29
N SER A 21 0.10 3.21 28.80
CA SER A 21 0.41 4.66 28.82
C SER A 21 -0.07 5.50 27.64
N ALA A 22 -1.39 5.64 27.53
CA ALA A 22 -2.03 6.89 27.11
C ALA A 22 -3.31 7.03 27.97
N LEU A 23 -3.42 8.14 28.72
CA LEU A 23 -4.49 8.50 29.66
C LEU A 23 -5.72 7.57 29.59
N ALA A 24 -5.77 6.56 30.47
CA ALA A 24 -6.94 5.72 30.62
C ALA A 24 -8.14 6.65 30.84
N GLN A 25 -9.08 6.65 29.90
CA GLN A 25 -10.40 7.17 30.16
C GLN A 25 -10.92 6.45 31.40
N GLU A 26 -11.19 7.19 32.47
CA GLU A 26 -11.92 6.62 33.59
C GLU A 26 -13.29 6.16 33.06
N ALA A 27 -13.72 4.96 33.47
CA ALA A 27 -15.07 4.49 33.20
C ALA A 27 -16.09 5.53 33.69
N PRO A 28 -17.22 5.72 32.99
CA PRO A 28 -18.23 6.66 33.43
C PRO A 28 -18.71 6.29 34.84
N THR A 29 -18.94 7.30 35.67
CA THR A 29 -19.64 7.10 36.96
C THR A 29 -21.06 6.59 36.72
N ASP A 30 -21.67 5.97 37.73
CA ASP A 30 -23.05 5.47 37.62
C ASP A 30 -24.04 6.58 37.23
N ASP A 31 -23.88 7.78 37.78
CA ASP A 31 -24.71 8.95 37.45
C ASP A 31 -24.53 9.41 35.99
N GLU A 32 -23.30 9.40 35.48
CA GLU A 32 -23.02 9.72 34.07
C GLU A 32 -23.59 8.65 33.14
N ALA A 33 -23.43 7.38 33.48
CA ALA A 33 -23.96 6.27 32.71
C ALA A 33 -25.50 6.28 32.66
N GLN A 34 -26.15 6.62 33.78
CA GLN A 34 -27.60 6.80 33.83
C GLN A 34 -28.06 7.97 32.95
N GLN A 35 -27.39 9.12 33.01
CA GLN A 35 -27.71 10.27 32.16
C GLN A 35 -27.51 9.96 30.66
N ILE A 36 -26.44 9.23 30.31
CA ILE A 36 -26.21 8.76 28.95
C ILE A 36 -27.39 7.87 28.53
N ARG A 37 -27.75 6.87 29.33
CA ARG A 37 -28.86 5.96 29.05
C ARG A 37 -30.18 6.71 28.83
N GLU A 38 -30.55 7.63 29.71
CA GLU A 38 -31.80 8.39 29.61
C GLU A 38 -31.88 9.21 28.32
N ARG A 39 -30.76 9.81 27.90
CA ARG A 39 -30.68 10.60 26.65
C ARG A 39 -30.64 9.70 25.41
N THR A 40 -29.99 8.55 25.50
CA THR A 40 -29.71 7.67 24.37
C THR A 40 -30.87 6.71 24.08
N ALA A 41 -31.58 6.22 25.11
CA ALA A 41 -32.67 5.25 24.95
C ALA A 41 -33.76 5.66 23.94
N PRO A 42 -34.33 6.88 23.97
CA PRO A 42 -35.35 7.26 23.00
C PRO A 42 -34.80 7.34 21.56
N LEU A 43 -33.55 7.75 21.39
CA LEU A 43 -32.89 7.82 20.08
C LEU A 43 -32.59 6.41 19.53
N ALA A 44 -32.14 5.50 20.41
CA ALA A 44 -31.88 4.10 20.05
C ALA A 44 -33.18 3.40 19.62
N ALA A 45 -34.29 3.68 20.31
CA ALA A 45 -35.62 3.18 19.96
C ALA A 45 -36.13 3.73 18.61
N GLN A 46 -35.68 4.92 18.20
CA GLN A 46 -35.96 5.51 16.89
C GLN A 46 -35.01 5.03 15.78
N GLY A 47 -34.11 4.08 16.08
CA GLY A 47 -33.21 3.51 15.08
C GLY A 47 -31.86 4.20 14.95
N ASN A 48 -31.54 5.24 15.74
CA ASN A 48 -30.28 5.94 15.59
C ASN A 48 -29.07 5.04 15.91
N ALA A 49 -28.22 4.74 14.92
CA ALA A 49 -27.11 3.79 15.04
C ALA A 49 -26.09 4.15 16.14
N SER A 50 -25.71 5.42 16.26
CA SER A 50 -24.80 5.88 17.33
C SER A 50 -25.40 5.67 18.72
N ALA A 51 -26.70 5.92 18.86
CA ALA A 51 -27.41 5.68 20.11
C ALA A 51 -27.53 4.18 20.42
N GLN A 52 -27.82 3.35 19.43
CA GLN A 52 -27.83 1.88 19.58
C GLN A 52 -26.45 1.35 19.97
N TYR A 53 -25.37 1.84 19.34
CA TYR A 53 -24.01 1.52 19.74
C TYR A 53 -23.73 1.90 21.20
N ASN A 54 -24.11 3.11 21.63
CA ASN A 54 -23.94 3.54 23.01
C ASN A 54 -24.72 2.66 24.00
N MET A 55 -25.95 2.24 23.65
CA MET A 55 -26.67 1.24 24.45
C MET A 55 -25.89 -0.07 24.58
N GLY A 56 -25.28 -0.52 23.48
CA GLY A 56 -24.38 -1.68 23.50
C GLY A 56 -23.22 -1.50 24.48
N VAL A 57 -22.53 -0.35 24.44
CA VAL A 57 -21.42 -0.03 25.37
C VAL A 57 -21.85 -0.04 26.83
N LEU A 58 -23.03 0.49 27.15
CA LEU A 58 -23.53 0.48 28.53
C LEU A 58 -23.73 -0.95 29.04
N TYR A 59 -24.34 -1.84 28.23
CA TYR A 59 -24.55 -3.23 28.63
C TYR A 59 -23.27 -4.06 28.61
N ASP A 60 -22.33 -3.77 27.71
CA ASP A 60 -21.02 -4.45 27.62
C ASP A 60 -20.14 -4.13 28.84
N GLY A 61 -20.08 -2.86 29.23
CA GLY A 61 -19.32 -2.39 30.38
C GLY A 61 -20.04 -2.53 31.72
N GLY A 62 -21.36 -2.71 31.73
CA GLY A 62 -22.17 -2.66 32.95
C GLY A 62 -22.27 -1.26 33.55
N TYR A 63 -22.29 -0.23 32.71
CA TYR A 63 -22.31 1.17 33.14
C TYR A 63 -23.76 1.62 33.37
N GLY A 64 -24.14 1.87 34.62
CA GLY A 64 -25.51 2.29 34.97
C GLY A 64 -26.60 1.26 34.66
N VAL A 65 -26.21 0.04 34.28
CA VAL A 65 -27.04 -1.14 34.02
C VAL A 65 -26.27 -2.39 34.44
N GLU A 66 -26.97 -3.47 34.75
CA GLU A 66 -26.31 -4.76 34.94
C GLU A 66 -25.65 -5.20 33.63
N ARG A 67 -24.36 -5.58 33.70
CA ARG A 67 -23.61 -6.04 32.54
C ARG A 67 -24.29 -7.25 31.92
N ASN A 68 -24.57 -7.17 30.62
CA ASN A 68 -25.23 -8.23 29.87
C ASN A 68 -24.71 -8.25 28.43
N TYR A 69 -23.81 -9.20 28.15
CA TYR A 69 -23.19 -9.33 26.83
C TYR A 69 -24.19 -9.72 25.73
N GLU A 70 -25.21 -10.54 26.01
CA GLU A 70 -26.24 -10.88 25.01
C GLU A 70 -26.99 -9.63 24.57
N THR A 71 -27.40 -8.79 25.54
CA THR A 71 -28.08 -7.53 25.27
C THR A 71 -27.16 -6.52 24.57
N ALA A 72 -25.88 -6.45 24.96
CA ALA A 72 -24.89 -5.61 24.28
C ALA A 72 -24.73 -6.02 22.80
N MET A 73 -24.62 -7.32 22.54
CA MET A 73 -24.48 -7.88 21.20
C MET A 73 -25.69 -7.55 20.32
N GLU A 74 -26.91 -7.63 20.85
CA GLU A 74 -28.12 -7.21 20.11
C GLU A 74 -28.08 -5.73 19.72
N TRP A 75 -27.68 -4.86 20.64
CA TRP A 75 -27.57 -3.43 20.36
C TRP A 75 -26.48 -3.10 19.35
N TYR A 76 -25.31 -3.73 19.47
CA TYR A 76 -24.27 -3.60 18.47
C TYR A 76 -24.72 -4.12 17.11
N ARG A 77 -25.43 -5.25 17.04
CA ARG A 77 -25.99 -5.78 15.79
C ARG A 77 -26.90 -4.78 15.09
N ARG A 78 -27.83 -4.15 15.82
CA ARG A 78 -28.74 -3.12 15.24
C ARG A 78 -27.97 -1.92 14.69
N ALA A 79 -26.90 -1.49 15.35
CA ALA A 79 -26.05 -0.39 14.87
C ALA A 79 -25.18 -0.83 13.67
N ALA A 80 -24.65 -2.04 13.71
CA ALA A 80 -23.80 -2.63 12.66
C ALA A 80 -24.57 -2.94 11.37
N GLU A 81 -25.86 -3.29 11.47
CA GLU A 81 -26.77 -3.41 10.33
C GLU A 81 -26.98 -2.08 9.59
N GLN A 82 -26.61 -0.95 10.22
CA GLN A 82 -26.59 0.39 9.64
C GLN A 82 -25.16 0.86 9.31
N GLU A 83 -24.22 -0.09 9.14
CA GLU A 83 -22.83 0.17 8.75
C GLU A 83 -22.06 1.03 9.77
N TYR A 84 -22.47 1.00 11.04
CA TYR A 84 -21.75 1.71 12.09
C TYR A 84 -20.46 0.96 12.47
N ALA A 85 -19.34 1.39 11.86
CA ALA A 85 -18.05 0.68 11.90
C ALA A 85 -17.56 0.30 13.32
N LYS A 86 -17.79 1.14 14.34
CA LYS A 86 -17.44 0.82 15.73
C LYS A 86 -18.28 -0.32 16.31
N ALA A 87 -19.55 -0.43 15.93
CA ALA A 87 -20.40 -1.54 16.35
C ALA A 87 -20.02 -2.83 15.63
N GLU A 88 -19.70 -2.76 14.34
CA GLU A 88 -19.14 -3.89 13.58
C GLU A 88 -17.82 -4.38 14.22
N HIS A 89 -16.93 -3.46 14.58
CA HIS A 89 -15.70 -3.79 15.31
C HIS A 89 -16.00 -4.49 16.64
N ASN A 90 -16.92 -3.97 17.45
CA ASN A 90 -17.25 -4.57 18.74
C ASN A 90 -17.92 -5.93 18.58
N LEU A 91 -18.73 -6.17 17.55
CA LEU A 91 -19.22 -7.52 17.23
C LEU A 91 -18.08 -8.47 16.90
N GLY A 92 -17.08 -8.00 16.14
CA GLY A 92 -15.85 -8.76 15.88
C GLY A 92 -15.16 -9.18 17.19
N ILE A 93 -14.99 -8.26 18.13
CA ILE A 93 -14.43 -8.55 19.47
C ILE A 93 -15.29 -9.56 20.21
N MET A 94 -16.62 -9.38 20.25
CA MET A 94 -17.52 -10.28 20.99
C MET A 94 -17.48 -11.71 20.45
N TYR A 95 -17.42 -11.89 19.12
CA TYR A 95 -17.22 -13.21 18.53
C TYR A 95 -15.81 -13.76 18.79
N GLN A 96 -14.77 -12.92 18.77
CA GLN A 96 -13.41 -13.37 19.07
C GLN A 96 -13.27 -13.87 20.51
N GLU A 97 -13.92 -13.20 21.46
CA GLU A 97 -13.81 -13.46 22.90
C GLU A 97 -14.90 -14.42 23.43
N GLY A 98 -15.97 -14.65 22.68
CA GLY A 98 -17.12 -15.43 23.14
C GLY A 98 -17.97 -14.68 24.16
N HIS A 99 -18.13 -13.37 23.99
CA HIS A 99 -19.01 -12.56 24.83
C HIS A 99 -20.44 -12.57 24.29
N GLY A 100 -21.39 -13.04 25.09
CA GLY A 100 -22.81 -13.14 24.71
C GLY A 100 -23.09 -14.22 23.65
N THR A 101 -22.08 -15.00 23.28
CA THR A 101 -22.16 -16.12 22.33
C THR A 101 -20.92 -17.01 22.49
N GLU A 102 -20.83 -18.13 21.77
CA GLU A 102 -19.60 -18.92 21.72
C GLU A 102 -18.54 -18.21 20.87
N ALA A 103 -17.26 -18.37 21.22
CA ALA A 103 -16.18 -17.80 20.44
C ALA A 103 -16.14 -18.37 19.02
N ASP A 104 -16.08 -17.50 18.02
CA ASP A 104 -16.15 -17.83 16.61
C ASP A 104 -15.20 -16.91 15.82
N PRO A 105 -13.96 -17.36 15.54
CA PRO A 105 -12.96 -16.54 14.86
C PRO A 105 -13.34 -16.25 13.40
N ASP A 106 -14.10 -17.13 12.74
CA ASP A 106 -14.53 -16.91 11.35
C ASP A 106 -15.53 -15.73 11.28
N ARG A 107 -16.53 -15.72 12.18
CA ARG A 107 -17.45 -14.58 12.30
C ARG A 107 -16.75 -13.33 12.80
N ALA A 108 -15.78 -13.44 13.70
CA ALA A 108 -14.98 -12.29 14.12
C ALA A 108 -14.26 -11.64 12.94
N ALA A 109 -13.61 -12.44 12.07
CA ALA A 109 -12.94 -11.95 10.88
C ALA A 109 -13.91 -11.27 9.90
N GLU A 110 -15.12 -11.81 9.73
CA GLU A 110 -16.16 -11.21 8.89
C GLU A 110 -16.54 -9.81 9.39
N TRP A 111 -16.81 -9.66 10.69
CA TRP A 111 -17.18 -8.39 11.29
C TRP A 111 -16.02 -7.38 11.29
N PHE A 112 -14.79 -7.82 11.59
CA PHE A 112 -13.63 -6.95 11.47
C PHE A 112 -13.39 -6.51 10.02
N ARG A 113 -13.61 -7.37 9.02
CA ARG A 113 -13.51 -7.00 7.61
C ARG A 113 -14.48 -5.88 7.25
N ARG A 114 -15.76 -6.01 7.63
CA ARG A 114 -16.77 -4.97 7.40
C ARG A 114 -16.39 -3.64 8.04
N ALA A 115 -16.04 -3.67 9.33
CA ALA A 115 -15.60 -2.47 10.05
C ALA A 115 -14.35 -1.84 9.42
N ALA A 116 -13.40 -2.67 8.97
CA ALA A 116 -12.17 -2.24 8.33
C ALA A 116 -12.41 -1.58 6.96
N GLU A 117 -13.36 -2.12 6.18
CA GLU A 117 -13.82 -1.55 4.91
C GLU A 117 -14.48 -0.19 5.13
N HIS A 118 -15.30 -0.07 6.18
CA HIS A 118 -15.89 1.20 6.66
C HIS A 118 -14.92 2.12 7.42
N GLY A 119 -13.64 1.78 7.45
CA GLY A 119 -12.58 2.69 7.88
C GLY A 119 -12.26 2.70 9.37
N GLU A 120 -12.73 1.73 10.16
CA GLU A 120 -12.38 1.63 11.60
C GLU A 120 -10.93 1.12 11.78
N PRO A 121 -9.98 1.96 12.24
CA PRO A 121 -8.56 1.59 12.26
C PRO A 121 -8.26 0.44 13.24
N ALA A 122 -9.02 0.34 14.35
CA ALA A 122 -8.87 -0.78 15.28
C ALA A 122 -9.23 -2.12 14.63
N ALA A 123 -10.31 -2.16 13.84
CA ALA A 123 -10.72 -3.34 13.09
C ALA A 123 -9.72 -3.72 11.99
N GLN A 124 -9.16 -2.73 11.29
CA GLN A 124 -8.10 -2.96 10.30
C GLN A 124 -6.88 -3.63 10.96
N ASN A 125 -6.43 -3.15 12.11
CA ASN A 125 -5.35 -3.79 12.86
C ASN A 125 -5.71 -5.22 13.31
N ASN A 126 -6.91 -5.44 13.86
CA ASN A 126 -7.32 -6.76 14.32
C ASN A 126 -7.38 -7.75 13.16
N LEU A 127 -7.93 -7.35 12.02
CA LEU A 127 -7.95 -8.16 10.81
C LEU A 127 -6.52 -8.46 10.31
N ALA A 128 -5.60 -7.49 10.37
CA ALA A 128 -4.20 -7.72 10.05
C ALA A 128 -3.58 -8.80 10.96
N VAL A 129 -3.81 -8.71 12.28
CA VAL A 129 -3.33 -9.72 13.24
C VAL A 129 -3.94 -11.11 12.97
N MET A 130 -5.21 -11.17 12.60
CA MET A 130 -5.87 -12.42 12.22
C MET A 130 -5.22 -13.05 10.98
N TYR A 131 -4.90 -12.26 9.96
CA TYR A 131 -4.15 -12.73 8.79
C TYR A 131 -2.71 -13.17 9.12
N VAL A 132 -2.01 -12.51 10.06
CA VAL A 132 -0.69 -12.96 10.53
C VAL A 132 -0.80 -14.35 11.18
N ARG A 133 -1.83 -14.57 11.98
CA ARG A 133 -2.02 -15.78 12.79
C ARG A 133 -2.76 -16.90 12.07
N GLY A 134 -3.44 -16.61 10.95
CA GLY A 134 -4.34 -17.55 10.29
C GLY A 134 -5.56 -17.92 11.15
N GLN A 135 -6.08 -16.96 11.93
CA GLN A 135 -7.26 -17.15 12.79
C GLN A 135 -8.48 -16.57 12.09
N GLY A 136 -9.52 -17.37 11.84
CA GLY A 136 -10.74 -16.91 11.15
C GLY A 136 -10.57 -16.64 9.65
N VAL A 137 -9.33 -16.57 9.17
CA VAL A 137 -8.92 -16.38 7.78
C VAL A 137 -7.66 -17.18 7.52
N PRO A 138 -7.42 -17.65 6.27
CA PRO A 138 -6.14 -18.23 5.89
C PRO A 138 -4.99 -17.25 6.17
N ARG A 139 -3.85 -17.76 6.65
CA ARG A 139 -2.67 -16.94 6.90
C ARG A 139 -2.18 -16.28 5.61
N ASP A 140 -2.09 -14.94 5.62
CA ASP A 140 -1.65 -14.14 4.47
C ASP A 140 -0.95 -12.86 4.95
N LEU A 141 0.39 -12.84 4.83
CA LEU A 141 1.18 -11.68 5.28
C LEU A 141 1.01 -10.46 4.38
N GLY A 142 0.66 -10.63 3.10
CA GLY A 142 0.40 -9.52 2.18
C GLY A 142 -0.88 -8.79 2.54
N GLN A 143 -1.96 -9.53 2.83
CA GLN A 143 -3.19 -8.96 3.38
C GLN A 143 -2.97 -8.34 4.75
N ALA A 144 -2.19 -8.99 5.62
CA ALA A 144 -1.85 -8.43 6.93
C ALA A 144 -1.15 -7.07 6.80
N ALA A 145 -0.12 -6.97 5.95
CA ALA A 145 0.60 -5.73 5.71
C ALA A 145 -0.31 -4.64 5.14
N LYS A 146 -1.17 -4.98 4.18
CA LYS A 146 -2.15 -4.04 3.59
C LYS A 146 -3.06 -3.43 4.65
N TRP A 147 -3.68 -4.26 5.50
CA TRP A 147 -4.60 -3.78 6.53
C TRP A 147 -3.89 -3.02 7.65
N ALA A 148 -2.71 -3.49 8.08
CA ALA A 148 -1.90 -2.80 9.08
C ALA A 148 -1.40 -1.44 8.59
N ALA A 149 -1.01 -1.30 7.31
CA ALA A 149 -0.63 -0.02 6.73
C ALA A 149 -1.78 0.98 6.71
N ARG A 150 -2.96 0.56 6.27
CA ARG A 150 -4.16 1.41 6.30
C ARG A 150 -4.51 1.86 7.72
N ALA A 151 -4.40 0.97 8.70
CA ALA A 151 -4.63 1.28 10.11
C ALA A 151 -3.59 2.28 10.64
N ALA A 152 -2.31 2.09 10.31
CA ALA A 152 -1.22 2.97 10.71
C ALA A 152 -1.36 4.38 10.12
N GLU A 153 -1.69 4.50 8.83
CA GLU A 153 -2.01 5.79 8.19
C GLU A 153 -3.18 6.50 8.87
N ALA A 154 -4.18 5.75 9.32
CA ALA A 154 -5.33 6.27 10.06
C ALA A 154 -5.05 6.53 11.56
N GLY A 155 -3.80 6.44 12.00
CA GLY A 155 -3.36 6.77 13.36
C GLY A 155 -3.47 5.63 14.38
N ASN A 156 -3.65 4.38 13.95
CA ASN A 156 -3.60 3.24 14.86
C ASN A 156 -2.14 2.93 15.26
N GLU A 157 -1.77 3.28 16.50
CA GLU A 157 -0.41 3.10 17.01
C GLU A 157 0.01 1.62 17.12
N SER A 158 -0.91 0.71 17.41
CA SER A 158 -0.61 -0.72 17.45
C SER A 158 -0.25 -1.25 16.06
N ALA A 159 -0.99 -0.84 15.03
CA ALA A 159 -0.68 -1.19 13.66
C ALA A 159 0.66 -0.57 13.22
N ARG A 160 0.91 0.70 13.57
CA ARG A 160 2.18 1.37 13.31
C ARG A 160 3.37 0.64 13.92
N ALA A 161 3.21 0.10 15.14
CA ALA A 161 4.24 -0.69 15.80
C ALA A 161 4.41 -2.10 15.17
N ASN A 162 3.31 -2.73 14.75
CA ASN A 162 3.33 -4.09 14.21
C ASN A 162 3.81 -4.17 12.75
N LEU A 163 3.50 -3.15 11.95
CA LEU A 163 3.70 -3.17 10.50
C LEU A 163 5.15 -3.39 10.05
N PRO A 164 6.19 -2.79 10.67
CA PRO A 164 7.57 -3.10 10.34
C PRO A 164 7.90 -4.59 10.46
N HIS A 165 7.40 -5.25 11.52
CA HIS A 165 7.63 -6.68 11.72
C HIS A 165 6.94 -7.55 10.67
N ILE A 166 5.75 -7.16 10.21
CA ILE A 166 5.05 -7.84 9.12
C ILE A 166 5.83 -7.65 7.81
N ALA A 167 6.30 -6.42 7.55
CA ALA A 167 7.06 -6.07 6.35
C ALA A 167 8.45 -6.72 6.30
N ASP A 168 9.10 -6.94 7.44
CA ASP A 168 10.37 -7.69 7.55
C ASP A 168 10.23 -9.17 7.19
N ALA A 169 9.05 -9.74 7.38
CA ALA A 169 8.77 -11.13 7.06
C ALA A 169 8.41 -11.35 5.56
N LEU A 170 8.34 -10.28 4.77
CA LEU A 170 7.99 -10.31 3.36
C LEU A 170 9.22 -10.01 2.48
N PRO A 171 9.30 -10.60 1.28
CA PRO A 171 10.43 -10.37 0.39
C PRO A 171 10.43 -8.92 -0.10
N ALA A 172 11.62 -8.30 -0.04
CA ALA A 172 11.84 -6.98 -0.59
C ALA A 172 12.00 -7.03 -2.11
N SER A 173 11.56 -5.96 -2.75
CA SER A 173 11.71 -5.64 -4.17
C SER A 173 12.11 -4.17 -4.28
N ARG A 174 12.39 -3.73 -5.50
CA ARG A 174 12.67 -2.32 -5.80
C ARG A 174 11.82 -1.85 -6.96
N ILE A 175 11.59 -0.54 -6.98
CA ILE A 175 11.03 0.14 -8.12
C ILE A 175 12.15 0.33 -9.15
N GLU A 176 11.85 0.08 -10.41
CA GLU A 176 12.78 0.31 -11.51
C GLU A 176 12.52 1.68 -12.16
N GLY A 177 13.57 2.49 -12.13
CA GLY A 177 13.57 3.83 -12.69
C GLY A 177 13.16 4.92 -11.70
N ASP A 178 13.39 6.15 -12.12
CA ASP A 178 13.12 7.32 -11.28
C ASP A 178 11.75 7.93 -11.58
N ASN A 179 11.14 8.50 -10.55
CA ASN A 179 9.92 9.29 -10.61
C ASN A 179 8.70 8.50 -11.13
N VAL A 180 8.60 7.24 -10.75
CA VAL A 180 7.52 6.30 -11.06
C VAL A 180 6.25 6.68 -10.29
N ASN A 181 5.13 6.77 -11.02
CA ASN A 181 3.83 7.09 -10.42
C ASN A 181 3.26 5.87 -9.67
N ILE A 182 2.99 6.08 -8.38
CA ILE A 182 2.33 5.12 -7.50
C ILE A 182 0.87 5.51 -7.37
N ARG A 183 -0.04 4.57 -7.55
CA ARG A 183 -1.47 4.85 -7.77
C ARG A 183 -2.34 4.31 -6.66
N SER A 184 -3.53 4.90 -6.53
CA SER A 184 -4.53 4.47 -5.56
C SER A 184 -5.15 3.11 -5.89
N GLU A 185 -5.19 2.75 -7.17
CA GLU A 185 -5.87 1.56 -7.71
C GLU A 185 -5.07 1.00 -8.91
N PRO A 186 -5.27 -0.28 -9.30
CA PRO A 186 -4.59 -0.92 -10.42
C PRO A 186 -5.11 -0.42 -11.79
N SER A 187 -4.99 0.89 -12.03
CA SER A 187 -5.48 1.53 -13.25
C SER A 187 -4.60 2.71 -13.64
N ARG A 188 -4.38 2.90 -14.94
CA ARG A 188 -3.66 4.07 -15.47
C ARG A 188 -4.41 5.37 -15.19
N GLN A 189 -5.72 5.32 -15.01
CA GLN A 189 -6.53 6.51 -14.73
C GLN A 189 -6.64 6.80 -13.23
N ALA A 190 -6.13 5.91 -12.38
CA ALA A 190 -6.17 6.09 -10.94
C ALA A 190 -5.30 7.27 -10.51
N ARG A 191 -5.76 7.95 -9.44
CA ARG A 191 -5.05 9.06 -8.82
C ARG A 191 -3.63 8.65 -8.45
N VAL A 192 -2.66 9.49 -8.81
CA VAL A 192 -1.28 9.35 -8.35
C VAL A 192 -1.22 9.74 -6.88
N LEU A 193 -0.80 8.80 -6.03
CA LEU A 193 -0.60 9.00 -4.59
C LEU A 193 0.74 9.65 -4.30
N ARG A 194 1.78 9.17 -4.98
CA ARG A 194 3.16 9.65 -4.83
C ARG A 194 3.97 9.30 -6.08
N GLN A 195 5.16 9.88 -6.12
CA GLN A 195 6.22 9.45 -7.03
C GLN A 195 7.24 8.64 -6.22
N ALA A 196 7.94 7.74 -6.88
CA ALA A 196 8.93 6.86 -6.27
C ALA A 196 10.10 6.61 -7.21
N ASP A 197 11.28 6.40 -6.65
CA ASP A 197 12.53 6.33 -7.39
C ASP A 197 13.19 4.96 -7.24
N GLY A 198 14.26 4.70 -7.99
CA GLY A 198 14.99 3.42 -7.93
C GLY A 198 15.62 3.09 -6.58
N SER A 199 15.67 4.08 -5.68
CA SER A 199 16.12 3.92 -4.29
C SER A 199 15.03 3.48 -3.31
N ASP A 200 13.75 3.53 -3.71
CA ASP A 200 12.64 3.08 -2.86
C ASP A 200 12.60 1.54 -2.79
N GLU A 201 12.75 1.03 -1.57
CA GLU A 201 12.52 -0.38 -1.29
C GLU A 201 11.05 -0.62 -0.99
N VAL A 202 10.50 -1.63 -1.64
CA VAL A 202 9.09 -1.99 -1.53
C VAL A 202 8.92 -3.46 -1.22
N VAL A 203 7.80 -3.80 -0.61
CA VAL A 203 7.32 -5.16 -0.45
C VAL A 203 6.15 -5.37 -1.39
N LEU A 204 6.11 -6.51 -2.09
CA LEU A 204 5.00 -6.85 -2.98
C LEU A 204 3.87 -7.50 -2.18
N LEU A 205 2.67 -6.93 -2.25
CA LEU A 205 1.51 -7.37 -1.44
C LEU A 205 0.53 -8.23 -2.22
N ALA A 206 0.10 -7.77 -3.39
CA ALA A 206 -0.92 -8.43 -4.22
C ALA A 206 -0.72 -8.08 -5.70
N ARG A 207 -1.21 -8.95 -6.59
CA ARG A 207 -1.20 -8.73 -8.05
C ARG A 207 -2.63 -8.59 -8.56
N ASP A 208 -2.85 -7.67 -9.48
CA ASP A 208 -4.10 -7.49 -10.23
C ASP A 208 -3.77 -7.13 -11.68
N GLY A 209 -3.83 -8.12 -12.57
CA GLY A 209 -3.41 -7.98 -13.96
C GLY A 209 -1.97 -7.45 -14.08
N ASP A 210 -1.83 -6.33 -14.81
CA ASP A 210 -0.54 -5.66 -15.05
C ASP A 210 -0.05 -4.78 -13.87
N TRP A 211 -0.72 -4.87 -12.71
CA TRP A 211 -0.40 -4.05 -11.54
C TRP A 211 -0.04 -4.90 -10.32
N THR A 212 0.84 -4.33 -9.50
CA THR A 212 1.22 -4.87 -8.21
C THR A 212 0.95 -3.85 -7.14
N GLN A 213 0.27 -4.28 -6.08
CA GLN A 213 0.17 -3.51 -4.86
C GLN A 213 1.48 -3.64 -4.09
N VAL A 214 2.03 -2.51 -3.66
CA VAL A 214 3.31 -2.41 -2.97
C VAL A 214 3.18 -1.66 -1.65
N LEU A 215 3.98 -2.05 -0.66
CA LEU A 215 4.21 -1.35 0.59
C LEU A 215 5.62 -0.75 0.58
N PHE A 216 5.74 0.54 0.82
CA PHE A 216 7.03 1.24 0.92
C PHE A 216 7.68 1.01 2.28
N ARG A 217 8.92 0.53 2.32
CA ARG A 217 9.58 0.19 3.61
C ARG A 217 9.98 1.41 4.44
N ASN A 218 10.14 2.58 3.81
CA ASN A 218 10.59 3.80 4.46
C ASN A 218 9.49 4.49 5.28
N ASP A 219 8.27 4.55 4.75
CA ASP A 219 7.14 5.27 5.36
C ASP A 219 5.87 4.43 5.52
N ASN A 220 5.90 3.17 5.09
CA ASN A 220 4.79 2.24 5.13
C ASN A 220 3.56 2.64 4.29
N ALA A 221 3.73 3.54 3.31
CA ALA A 221 2.67 3.86 2.37
C ALA A 221 2.33 2.64 1.50
N VAL A 222 1.05 2.50 1.11
CA VAL A 222 0.60 1.45 0.20
C VAL A 222 0.07 2.07 -1.10
N GLY A 223 0.43 1.48 -2.23
CA GLY A 223 -0.09 1.90 -3.53
C GLY A 223 0.11 0.85 -4.62
N TRP A 224 -0.28 1.18 -5.83
CA TRP A 224 -0.19 0.30 -7.00
C TRP A 224 0.84 0.83 -8.00
N VAL A 225 1.65 -0.10 -8.53
CA VAL A 225 2.67 0.18 -9.54
C VAL A 225 2.56 -0.85 -10.66
N ALA A 226 2.88 -0.46 -11.88
CA ALA A 226 2.84 -1.36 -13.02
C ALA A 226 3.93 -2.44 -12.89
N ASN A 227 3.61 -3.68 -13.28
CA ASN A 227 4.46 -4.86 -13.07
C ASN A 227 5.87 -4.71 -13.68
N PHE A 228 5.97 -4.10 -14.86
CA PHE A 228 7.24 -3.92 -15.58
C PHE A 228 8.15 -2.85 -14.94
N LEU A 229 7.67 -2.12 -13.93
CA LEU A 229 8.43 -1.13 -13.16
C LEU A 229 8.94 -1.71 -11.83
N LEU A 230 8.92 -3.03 -11.67
CA LEU A 230 9.38 -3.72 -10.48
C LEU A 230 10.53 -4.65 -10.84
N ALA A 231 11.59 -4.58 -10.05
CA ALA A 231 12.70 -5.51 -10.16
C ALA A 231 12.23 -6.94 -9.87
N GLU A 232 12.85 -7.92 -10.50
CA GLU A 232 12.66 -9.32 -10.10
C GLU A 232 13.07 -9.48 -8.64
N VAL A 233 12.19 -10.06 -7.83
CA VAL A 233 12.45 -10.33 -6.42
C VAL A 233 13.60 -11.33 -6.36
N ALA A 234 14.78 -10.88 -5.90
CA ALA A 234 15.89 -11.77 -5.62
C ALA A 234 15.41 -12.80 -4.60
N ALA A 235 15.47 -14.09 -4.96
CA ALA A 235 15.22 -15.17 -4.00
C ALA A 235 16.11 -14.95 -2.76
N PRO A 236 15.60 -15.15 -1.54
CA PRO A 236 16.42 -14.97 -0.35
C PRO A 236 17.68 -15.84 -0.48
N GLY A 237 18.84 -15.18 -0.47
CA GLY A 237 20.13 -15.79 -0.68
C GLY A 237 20.32 -16.98 0.26
N GLY A 238 20.48 -18.16 -0.32
CA GLY A 238 20.98 -19.33 0.38
C GLY A 238 22.45 -19.11 0.71
N ASP A 239 22.74 -18.75 1.95
CA ASP A 239 24.10 -18.75 2.45
C ASP A 239 24.57 -20.18 2.76
N ALA A 240 25.71 -20.51 2.14
CA ALA A 240 26.76 -21.40 2.61
C ALA A 240 26.36 -22.73 3.29
N ALA A 241 26.34 -23.81 2.50
CA ALA A 241 26.75 -25.13 2.98
C ALA A 241 28.06 -25.53 2.28
N GLN A 242 29.14 -25.55 3.08
CA GLN A 242 30.41 -26.13 2.69
C GLN A 242 30.30 -27.66 2.52
N SER A 243 30.97 -28.15 1.47
CA SER A 243 31.69 -29.42 1.36
C SER A 243 30.92 -30.74 1.56
N THR A 244 30.88 -31.57 0.50
CA THR A 244 31.55 -32.88 0.51
C THR A 244 31.78 -33.42 -0.91
N SER A 245 33.05 -33.72 -1.17
CA SER A 245 33.63 -34.80 -1.99
C SER A 245 33.14 -35.11 -3.42
N GLU A 246 34.04 -34.80 -4.36
CA GLU A 246 34.59 -35.67 -5.42
C GLU A 246 33.87 -36.98 -5.79
N VAL A 247 33.55 -37.14 -7.09
CA VAL A 247 33.99 -38.31 -7.90
C VAL A 247 34.31 -37.86 -9.33
N SER A 248 35.47 -38.32 -9.79
CA SER A 248 36.12 -38.14 -11.09
C SER A 248 35.55 -39.01 -12.22
N SER A 249 35.57 -38.50 -13.45
CA SER A 249 35.85 -39.19 -14.73
C SER A 249 35.57 -38.22 -15.87
N ASP A 250 36.26 -38.14 -17.00
CA ASP A 250 37.47 -38.71 -17.56
C ASP A 250 37.67 -38.01 -18.92
N ALA A 251 38.92 -37.94 -19.38
CA ALA A 251 39.41 -37.79 -20.75
C ALA A 251 38.71 -36.83 -21.75
N SER A 252 39.48 -35.85 -22.25
CA SER A 252 40.10 -35.96 -23.58
C SER A 252 41.09 -34.82 -23.87
N GLN A 253 42.21 -35.22 -24.44
CA GLN A 253 43.45 -34.49 -24.67
C GLN A 253 43.47 -33.66 -25.98
N THR A 254 44.04 -32.44 -25.89
CA THR A 254 45.11 -31.85 -26.76
C THR A 254 44.77 -31.26 -28.16
N PRO A 255 45.67 -30.44 -28.78
CA PRO A 255 46.50 -29.35 -28.22
C PRO A 255 46.61 -28.07 -29.13
N ARG A 256 47.19 -27.01 -28.51
CA ARG A 256 48.09 -25.93 -29.01
C ARG A 256 48.15 -25.56 -30.51
N GLU A 257 48.16 -24.25 -30.79
CA GLU A 257 49.23 -23.49 -31.47
C GLU A 257 48.87 -21.98 -31.52
N ASP A 258 49.67 -21.12 -30.89
CA ASP A 258 50.68 -20.22 -31.50
C ASP A 258 50.12 -18.87 -31.96
N ARG A 259 50.59 -17.79 -31.32
CA ARG A 259 51.58 -16.84 -31.87
C ARG A 259 51.35 -15.41 -31.36
N ALA A 260 52.40 -14.87 -30.76
CA ALA A 260 52.55 -13.46 -30.39
C ALA A 260 52.93 -12.60 -31.60
N THR A 261 52.50 -11.33 -31.62
CA THR A 261 53.26 -10.17 -32.14
C THR A 261 52.72 -8.84 -31.59
N SER A 262 53.48 -8.26 -30.64
CA SER A 262 53.98 -6.88 -30.58
C SER A 262 53.29 -5.72 -31.35
N ALA A 263 52.74 -4.75 -30.59
CA ALA A 263 53.06 -3.29 -30.46
C ALA A 263 53.43 -2.42 -31.70
N PRO A 264 53.25 -1.06 -31.70
CA PRO A 264 53.21 -0.16 -30.53
C PRO A 264 52.19 1.01 -30.56
N ALA A 265 52.26 1.78 -29.47
CA ALA A 265 51.51 2.98 -29.11
C ALA A 265 51.78 4.21 -30.00
N SER A 266 50.83 5.14 -29.99
CA SER A 266 51.10 6.57 -30.11
C SER A 266 50.12 7.38 -29.26
N ASP A 267 50.68 8.09 -28.28
CA ASP A 267 50.03 9.11 -27.48
C ASP A 267 49.47 10.26 -28.33
N ARG A 268 48.33 10.81 -27.91
CA ARG A 268 48.07 12.25 -27.88
C ARG A 268 46.78 12.53 -27.09
N GLU A 269 46.95 13.05 -25.88
CA GLU A 269 45.97 13.88 -25.21
C GLU A 269 45.68 15.13 -26.06
N THR A 270 44.41 15.52 -26.21
CA THR A 270 43.78 16.70 -25.58
C THR A 270 42.52 17.17 -26.34
N SER A 271 41.55 17.60 -25.53
CA SER A 271 40.44 18.53 -25.82
C SER A 271 39.26 18.08 -26.70
N GLU A 272 38.15 17.76 -26.03
CA GLU A 272 36.79 18.21 -26.37
C GLU A 272 36.55 19.64 -25.81
N PRO A 273 35.45 20.35 -26.15
CA PRO A 273 34.48 20.10 -27.22
C PRO A 273 34.17 21.37 -28.06
N ALA A 274 33.60 21.18 -29.25
CA ALA A 274 32.71 22.18 -29.83
C ALA A 274 31.70 21.48 -30.74
N ASP A 275 30.44 21.87 -30.57
CA ASP A 275 29.32 21.68 -31.48
C ASP A 275 29.77 21.63 -32.95
N ASP A 276 29.35 20.60 -33.67
CA ASP A 276 28.81 20.83 -35.00
C ASP A 276 27.91 19.68 -35.44
N ALA A 277 26.76 20.10 -35.95
CA ALA A 277 25.68 19.29 -36.46
C ALA A 277 26.07 18.53 -37.74
N ALA A 278 25.49 17.33 -37.90
CA ALA A 278 24.81 16.82 -39.11
C ALA A 278 24.85 15.27 -39.21
N PRO A 279 23.93 14.60 -39.94
CA PRO A 279 22.85 15.17 -40.76
C PRO A 279 21.44 14.74 -40.33
N GLU A 280 20.54 15.72 -40.40
CA GLU A 280 19.11 15.50 -40.64
C GLU A 280 18.93 14.76 -41.96
N ALA A 281 18.54 13.49 -41.91
CA ALA A 281 18.08 12.75 -43.07
C ALA A 281 17.21 11.55 -42.65
N ASP A 282 16.02 11.83 -42.08
CA ASP A 282 14.80 11.04 -42.36
C ASP A 282 13.53 11.76 -41.86
N GLU A 283 13.30 13.00 -42.31
CA GLU A 283 12.17 13.82 -41.85
C GLU A 283 10.88 13.69 -42.68
N LYS A 284 10.65 12.55 -43.34
CA LYS A 284 9.48 12.36 -44.22
C LYS A 284 8.74 11.04 -44.07
N ARG A 285 8.45 10.64 -42.84
CA ARG A 285 7.21 9.92 -42.50
C ARG A 285 6.71 10.48 -41.19
N ALA A 286 5.65 11.29 -41.25
CA ALA A 286 4.87 11.58 -40.04
C ALA A 286 4.35 10.22 -39.56
N GLY A 287 4.94 9.70 -38.47
CA GLY A 287 4.41 8.52 -37.80
C GLY A 287 3.02 8.81 -37.25
N PRO A 288 2.39 7.82 -36.60
CA PRO A 288 1.07 8.01 -36.02
C PRO A 288 1.07 9.25 -35.10
N GLN A 289 0.06 10.09 -35.27
CA GLN A 289 -0.26 11.14 -34.33
C GLN A 289 -1.00 10.51 -33.16
N MET A 290 -0.58 10.87 -31.96
CA MET A 290 -1.13 10.41 -30.71
C MET A 290 -1.16 11.58 -29.73
N HIS A 291 -1.70 11.38 -28.54
CA HIS A 291 -1.61 12.36 -27.45
C HIS A 291 -1.22 11.68 -26.14
N ILE A 292 -0.74 12.47 -25.19
CA ILE A 292 -0.47 12.00 -23.84
C ILE A 292 -1.79 11.64 -23.14
N GLY A 293 -2.03 10.35 -22.89
CA GLY A 293 -3.30 9.85 -22.35
C GLY A 293 -3.46 9.97 -20.82
N GLN A 294 -2.61 10.74 -20.16
CA GLN A 294 -2.41 10.73 -18.71
C GLN A 294 -2.11 12.14 -18.16
N ASP A 295 -2.48 12.43 -16.92
CA ASP A 295 -2.30 13.77 -16.31
C ASP A 295 -0.88 14.30 -16.42
N VAL A 296 0.11 13.46 -16.07
CA VAL A 296 1.54 13.79 -16.14
C VAL A 296 2.34 12.56 -16.54
N VAL A 297 3.16 12.68 -17.58
CA VAL A 297 4.04 11.65 -18.12
C VAL A 297 5.49 12.11 -18.10
N ASN A 298 6.38 11.24 -17.63
CA ASN A 298 7.82 11.48 -17.74
C ASN A 298 8.28 11.18 -19.17
N VAL A 299 8.84 12.20 -19.82
CA VAL A 299 9.50 12.05 -21.12
C VAL A 299 10.99 11.87 -20.85
N ARG A 300 11.55 10.74 -21.27
CA ARG A 300 12.92 10.32 -20.95
C ARG A 300 13.90 10.58 -22.09
N ARG A 301 15.19 10.65 -21.76
CA ARG A 301 16.28 10.79 -22.74
C ARG A 301 16.60 9.49 -23.49
N GLY A 302 16.14 8.35 -22.99
CA GLY A 302 16.34 7.03 -23.60
C GLY A 302 15.14 6.08 -23.38
N PRO A 303 15.10 4.95 -24.11
CA PRO A 303 14.02 3.96 -24.11
C PRO A 303 14.10 3.01 -22.90
N SER A 304 14.31 3.54 -21.69
CA SER A 304 14.38 2.73 -20.49
C SER A 304 13.89 3.48 -19.26
N THR A 305 13.41 2.74 -18.28
CA THR A 305 12.99 3.28 -16.97
C THR A 305 14.16 3.92 -16.23
N GLY A 306 15.39 3.43 -16.44
CA GLY A 306 16.62 4.00 -15.87
C GLY A 306 17.18 5.22 -16.61
N ALA A 307 16.61 5.63 -17.75
CA ALA A 307 17.08 6.81 -18.48
C ALA A 307 16.61 8.11 -17.81
N ASP A 308 17.48 9.12 -17.77
CA ASP A 308 17.16 10.43 -17.22
C ASP A 308 15.87 11.03 -17.80
N ILE A 309 15.13 11.72 -16.95
CA ILE A 309 13.93 12.45 -17.38
C ILE A 309 14.39 13.74 -18.07
N ALA A 310 13.96 13.93 -19.31
CA ALA A 310 14.20 15.15 -20.05
C ALA A 310 13.24 16.26 -19.59
N PHE A 311 11.95 15.93 -19.49
CA PHE A 311 10.89 16.83 -19.03
C PHE A 311 9.61 16.03 -18.68
N LYS A 312 8.61 16.70 -18.13
CA LYS A 312 7.27 16.16 -17.91
C LYS A 312 6.31 16.71 -18.97
N ALA A 313 5.44 15.85 -19.48
CA ALA A 313 4.36 16.22 -20.38
C ALA A 313 3.01 16.06 -19.67
N GLU A 314 2.06 16.92 -19.98
CA GLU A 314 0.70 16.95 -19.45
C GLU A 314 -0.26 16.20 -20.37
N ARG A 315 -1.45 15.88 -19.84
CA ARG A 315 -2.52 15.23 -20.60
C ARG A 315 -2.87 16.01 -21.86
N ASP A 316 -3.22 15.28 -22.91
CA ASP A 316 -3.70 15.81 -24.18
C ASP A 316 -2.65 16.61 -24.97
N GLU A 317 -1.39 16.66 -24.53
CA GLU A 317 -0.28 17.13 -25.37
C GLU A 317 -0.13 16.20 -26.59
N ASN A 318 -0.27 16.76 -27.78
CA ASN A 318 -0.15 16.02 -29.04
C ASN A 318 1.30 15.67 -29.34
N VAL A 319 1.49 14.46 -29.85
CA VAL A 319 2.80 13.93 -30.23
C VAL A 319 2.77 13.20 -31.56
N THR A 320 3.89 13.25 -32.27
CA THR A 320 4.16 12.39 -33.42
C THR A 320 5.16 11.31 -33.00
N VAL A 321 4.81 10.03 -33.20
CA VAL A 321 5.74 8.92 -32.95
C VAL A 321 6.81 8.89 -34.05
N LEU A 322 8.07 8.99 -33.64
CA LEU A 322 9.25 8.98 -34.53
C LEU A 322 9.89 7.60 -34.64
N ALA A 323 9.89 6.82 -33.56
CA ALA A 323 10.47 5.48 -33.51
C ALA A 323 9.86 4.65 -32.39
N GLU A 324 9.99 3.33 -32.47
CA GLU A 324 9.53 2.38 -31.46
C GLU A 324 10.67 1.45 -31.05
N GLU A 325 10.82 1.22 -29.74
CA GLU A 325 11.81 0.29 -29.18
C GLU A 325 11.18 -0.42 -27.96
N ALA A 326 10.97 -1.74 -28.07
CA ALA A 326 10.26 -2.54 -27.06
C ALA A 326 8.92 -1.87 -26.65
N ASP A 327 8.78 -1.49 -25.38
CA ASP A 327 7.59 -0.79 -24.83
C ASP A 327 7.68 0.74 -24.91
N TRP A 328 8.71 1.30 -25.54
CA TRP A 328 8.98 2.74 -25.60
C TRP A 328 8.76 3.32 -26.99
N ARG A 329 8.27 4.57 -27.04
CA ARG A 329 8.02 5.36 -28.25
C ARG A 329 8.85 6.63 -28.17
N ARG A 330 9.72 6.84 -29.15
CA ARG A 330 10.37 8.13 -29.35
C ARG A 330 9.34 9.06 -29.96
N VAL A 331 9.06 10.17 -29.30
CA VAL A 331 8.00 11.11 -29.69
C VAL A 331 8.55 12.51 -29.93
N ARG A 332 7.85 13.27 -30.76
CA ARG A 332 8.03 14.71 -30.99
C ARG A 332 6.75 15.45 -30.63
N PHE A 333 6.87 16.43 -29.75
CA PHE A 333 5.77 17.31 -29.36
C PHE A 333 5.57 18.44 -30.38
N GLU A 334 4.40 19.09 -30.36
CA GLU A 334 4.10 20.21 -31.27
C GLU A 334 5.07 21.39 -31.13
N ASP A 335 5.61 21.61 -29.94
CA ASP A 335 6.62 22.64 -29.67
C ASP A 335 8.05 22.24 -30.06
N GLY A 336 8.22 21.07 -30.67
CA GLY A 336 9.50 20.56 -31.16
C GLY A 336 10.34 19.79 -30.13
N ARG A 337 9.93 19.72 -28.86
CA ARG A 337 10.61 18.87 -27.87
C ARG A 337 10.54 17.41 -28.31
N THR A 338 11.58 16.64 -27.99
CA THR A 338 11.62 15.19 -28.27
C THR A 338 12.07 14.39 -27.05
N GLY A 339 11.65 13.13 -27.00
CA GLY A 339 12.13 12.18 -26.00
C GLY A 339 11.40 10.86 -26.11
N TRP A 340 11.54 10.02 -25.08
CA TRP A 340 10.99 8.67 -25.04
C TRP A 340 9.87 8.58 -24.01
N VAL A 341 8.74 8.02 -24.43
CA VAL A 341 7.55 7.80 -23.59
C VAL A 341 7.19 6.32 -23.68
N ALA A 342 6.82 5.71 -22.56
CA ALA A 342 6.32 4.34 -22.61
C ALA A 342 5.02 4.30 -23.42
N GLY A 343 4.92 3.43 -24.41
CA GLY A 343 3.87 3.43 -25.43
C GLY A 343 2.46 3.34 -24.85
N PHE A 344 2.28 2.64 -23.73
CA PHE A 344 0.98 2.53 -23.04
C PHE A 344 0.48 3.84 -22.40
N LEU A 345 1.33 4.89 -22.35
CA LEU A 345 0.97 6.23 -21.87
C LEU A 345 0.46 7.13 -23.01
N LEU A 346 0.54 6.67 -24.26
CA LEU A 346 0.03 7.34 -25.44
C LEU A 346 -1.37 6.82 -25.79
N ALA A 347 -2.22 7.69 -26.33
CA ALA A 347 -3.55 7.36 -26.81
C ALA A 347 -3.71 7.82 -28.27
N ASP A 348 -4.47 7.06 -29.05
CA ASP A 348 -4.81 7.33 -30.45
C ASP A 348 -5.63 8.62 -30.62
#